data_AF-A0AAD4KAY8-F1
#
_entry.id   AF-A0AAD4KAY8-F1
#
_cell.length_a   1.000
_cell.length_b   1.000
_cell.length_c   1.000
_cell.angle_alpha   90.00
_cell.angle_beta   90.00
_cell.angle_gamma   90.00
#
_symmetry.space_group_name_H-M   'P 1'
#
loop_
_entity.id
_entity.type
_entity.pdbx_description
1 polymer ?
#
loop_
_entity_poly.entity_id
_entity_poly.type
_entity_poly.pdbx_seq_one_letter_code
_entity_poly.pdbx_strand_id
1 'polypeptide(L)'
;KKKAASAEPKFDKNMFPLMLSGLLLKPGPPLNVKLEEYNHKYLGVLCIKNKKSNVRIYHMFPTCERNIGRDYENMRLLYANEPDLQYYNNVTTQTICPETLRRSAMTYFSNFKWNTDGNIMETPISETNEWILSNKLQELHRKQVKNLFNYIKFLKLSKE
;
A
#
# COMPACT_ATOMS: atom_id res chain seq x y z
N LYS A 1 10.26 24.33 -42.07
CA LYS A 1 10.24 23.67 -40.74
C LYS A 1 8.78 23.49 -40.31
N LYS A 2 8.22 22.27 -40.38
CA LYS A 2 6.83 21.97 -39.96
C LYS A 2 6.79 21.79 -38.44
N LYS A 3 5.90 22.53 -37.75
CA LYS A 3 5.57 22.33 -36.33
C LYS A 3 4.82 21.00 -36.18
N ALA A 4 5.30 20.12 -35.31
CA ALA A 4 4.57 18.93 -34.90
C ALA A 4 3.40 19.35 -33.99
N ALA A 5 2.19 18.98 -34.39
CA ALA A 5 0.98 19.16 -33.60
C ALA A 5 1.07 18.30 -32.34
N SER A 6 0.90 18.93 -31.18
CA SER A 6 0.71 18.28 -29.89
C SER A 6 -0.58 17.47 -29.94
N ALA A 7 -0.49 16.15 -30.10
CA ALA A 7 -1.63 15.26 -29.94
C ALA A 7 -2.06 15.27 -28.47
N GLU A 8 -3.25 15.80 -28.19
CA GLU A 8 -3.84 15.74 -26.85
C GLU A 8 -3.95 14.26 -26.42
N PRO A 9 -3.54 13.93 -25.18
CA PRO A 9 -3.59 12.55 -24.70
C PRO A 9 -5.05 12.10 -24.61
N LYS A 10 -5.40 11.05 -25.36
CA LYS A 10 -6.72 10.41 -25.30
C LYS A 10 -6.90 9.80 -23.91
N PHE A 11 -7.75 10.42 -23.09
CA PHE A 11 -8.08 9.93 -21.75
C PHE A 11 -9.00 8.70 -21.84
N ASP A 12 -8.46 7.51 -21.58
CA ASP A 12 -9.26 6.31 -21.34
C ASP A 12 -9.69 6.24 -19.86
N LYS A 13 -10.90 5.78 -19.58
CA LYS A 13 -11.45 5.59 -18.22
C LYS A 13 -10.58 4.64 -17.38
N ASN A 14 -9.86 3.75 -18.04
CA ASN A 14 -8.91 2.82 -17.41
C ASN A 14 -7.59 3.50 -16.96
N MET A 15 -7.33 4.74 -17.39
CA MET A 15 -6.14 5.51 -16.95
C MET A 15 -6.36 6.24 -15.62
N PHE A 16 -7.60 6.28 -15.09
CA PHE A 16 -7.89 7.00 -13.86
C PHE A 16 -7.10 6.49 -12.64
N PRO A 17 -6.96 5.16 -12.44
CA PRO A 17 -6.10 4.62 -11.37
C PRO A 17 -4.60 4.89 -11.58
N LEU A 18 -4.12 4.85 -12.83
CA LEU A 18 -2.74 5.21 -13.20
C LEU A 18 -2.44 6.68 -12.86
N MET A 19 -3.34 7.58 -13.25
CA MET A 19 -3.22 9.00 -12.93
C MET A 19 -3.33 9.27 -11.44
N LEU A 20 -4.21 8.58 -10.73
CA LEU A 20 -4.32 8.71 -9.28
C LEU A 20 -3.01 8.33 -8.58
N SER A 21 -2.36 7.28 -9.04
CA SER A 21 -1.07 6.85 -8.48
C SER A 21 0.02 7.90 -8.69
N GLY A 22 0.09 8.50 -9.90
CA GLY A 22 1.05 9.56 -10.24
C GLY A 22 0.71 10.94 -9.66
N LEU A 23 -0.49 11.11 -9.11
CA LEU A 23 -0.92 12.35 -8.47
C LEU A 23 -0.87 12.28 -6.94
N LEU A 24 -1.06 11.08 -6.37
CA LEU A 24 -0.88 10.82 -4.94
C LEU A 24 0.60 10.60 -4.57
N LEU A 25 1.45 10.27 -5.53
CA LEU A 25 2.90 10.16 -5.39
C LEU A 25 3.55 11.24 -6.27
N LYS A 26 4.63 11.88 -5.80
CA LYS A 26 5.46 12.74 -6.68
C LYS A 26 5.81 11.98 -7.98
N PRO A 27 5.91 12.66 -9.13
CA PRO A 27 5.96 12.02 -10.44
C PRO A 27 7.21 11.14 -10.55
N GLY A 28 7.00 9.83 -10.46
CA GLY A 28 7.95 8.80 -10.89
C GLY A 28 7.49 8.22 -12.22
N PRO A 29 8.37 7.52 -12.96
CA PRO A 29 8.03 6.91 -14.24
C PRO A 29 6.82 5.97 -14.08
N PRO A 30 5.96 5.85 -15.10
CA PRO A 30 4.77 5.01 -15.03
C PRO A 30 5.21 3.57 -14.78
N LEU A 31 4.81 3.01 -13.64
CA LEU A 31 4.98 1.58 -13.40
C LEU A 31 4.13 0.85 -14.45
N ASN A 32 4.76 -0.10 -15.15
CA ASN A 32 4.12 -0.96 -16.12
C ASN A 32 3.30 -2.02 -15.36
N VAL A 33 2.22 -1.57 -14.71
CA VAL A 33 1.34 -2.34 -13.83
C VAL A 33 0.27 -3.00 -14.70
N LYS A 34 0.19 -4.34 -14.69
CA LYS A 34 -0.88 -5.04 -15.40
C LYS A 34 -2.23 -4.64 -14.82
N LEU A 35 -3.26 -4.46 -15.65
CA LEU A 35 -4.58 -3.98 -15.21
C LEU A 35 -5.19 -4.85 -14.07
N GLU A 36 -4.83 -6.13 -14.04
CA GLU A 36 -5.21 -7.11 -13.01
C GLU A 36 -4.74 -6.70 -11.60
N GLU A 37 -3.64 -5.95 -11.48
CA GLU A 37 -3.12 -5.46 -10.21
C GLU A 37 -4.02 -4.36 -9.59
N TYR A 38 -4.93 -3.74 -10.36
CA TYR A 38 -5.94 -2.79 -9.86
C TYR A 38 -7.10 -3.44 -9.10
N ASN A 39 -7.21 -4.78 -9.13
CA ASN A 39 -8.21 -5.48 -8.31
C ASN A 39 -7.81 -5.56 -6.82
N HIS A 40 -6.56 -5.22 -6.48
CA HIS A 40 -6.11 -5.20 -5.09
C HIS A 40 -6.60 -3.93 -4.39
N LYS A 41 -7.78 -4.04 -3.78
CA LYS A 41 -8.42 -2.96 -3.00
C LYS A 41 -8.06 -3.00 -1.51
N TYR A 42 -7.17 -3.91 -1.12
CA TYR A 42 -6.79 -4.12 0.27
C TYR A 42 -5.28 -4.21 0.40
N LEU A 43 -4.78 -3.66 1.50
CA LEU A 43 -3.44 -3.92 2.00
C LEU A 43 -3.58 -4.94 3.13
N GLY A 44 -3.09 -6.15 2.90
CA GLY A 44 -2.94 -7.17 3.93
C GLY A 44 -1.63 -6.97 4.69
N VAL A 45 -1.65 -7.24 5.98
CA VAL A 45 -0.47 -7.25 6.84
C VAL A 45 -0.47 -8.53 7.65
N LEU A 46 0.58 -9.33 7.47
CA LEU A 46 0.86 -10.50 8.29
C LEU A 46 1.72 -10.05 9.48
N CYS A 47 1.23 -10.27 10.70
CA CYS A 47 1.93 -9.92 11.93
C CYS A 47 2.61 -11.17 12.50
N ILE A 48 3.92 -11.11 12.65
CA ILE A 48 4.78 -12.19 13.10
C ILE A 48 5.55 -11.71 14.32
N LYS A 49 5.77 -12.61 15.27
CA LYS A 49 6.65 -12.39 16.42
C LYS A 49 7.92 -13.21 16.23
N ASN A 50 9.08 -12.58 16.30
CA ASN A 50 10.35 -13.29 16.43
C ASN A 50 10.63 -13.54 17.91
N LYS A 51 10.63 -14.81 18.32
CA LYS A 51 10.84 -15.24 19.71
C LYS A 51 12.26 -15.00 20.19
N LYS A 52 13.25 -15.12 19.30
CA LYS A 52 14.67 -15.02 19.62
C LYS A 52 15.11 -13.58 19.85
N SER A 53 14.70 -12.68 18.97
CA SER A 53 15.11 -11.26 19.02
C SER A 53 14.09 -10.33 19.69
N ASN A 54 12.94 -10.84 20.14
CA ASN A 54 11.87 -10.05 20.75
C ASN A 54 11.42 -8.86 19.88
N VAL A 55 11.33 -9.07 18.57
CA VAL A 55 10.78 -8.09 17.61
C VAL A 55 9.47 -8.59 17.01
N ARG A 56 8.64 -7.64 16.59
CA ARG A 56 7.49 -7.86 15.72
C ARG A 56 7.89 -7.57 14.29
N ILE A 57 7.45 -8.43 13.39
CA ILE A 57 7.66 -8.30 11.95
C ILE A 57 6.28 -8.14 11.32
N TYR A 58 6.12 -7.12 10.48
CA TYR A 58 4.91 -6.84 9.74
C TYR A 58 5.21 -6.94 8.25
N HIS A 59 4.69 -7.96 7.60
CA HIS A 59 4.81 -8.12 6.15
C HIS A 59 3.54 -7.61 5.49
N MET A 60 3.65 -6.50 4.77
CA MET A 60 2.59 -5.85 4.02
C MET A 60 2.53 -6.37 2.57
N PHE A 61 1.35 -6.73 2.09
CA PHE A 61 1.16 -7.24 0.74
C PHE A 61 -0.19 -6.80 0.14
N PRO A 62 -0.26 -6.53 -1.17
CA PRO A 62 -1.51 -6.25 -1.85
C PRO A 62 -2.40 -7.50 -1.86
N THR A 63 -3.70 -7.32 -1.62
CA THR A 63 -4.67 -8.42 -1.65
C THR A 63 -6.05 -7.94 -2.13
N CYS A 64 -6.94 -8.86 -2.46
CA CYS A 64 -8.31 -8.59 -2.87
C CYS A 64 -9.30 -9.47 -2.08
N GLU A 65 -10.57 -9.05 -2.01
CA GLU A 65 -11.61 -9.73 -1.22
C GLU A 65 -11.75 -11.22 -1.55
N ARG A 66 -11.62 -11.58 -2.84
CA ARG A 66 -11.75 -12.97 -3.29
C ARG A 66 -10.57 -13.86 -2.90
N ASN A 67 -9.37 -13.30 -2.75
CA ASN A 67 -8.14 -14.06 -2.54
C ASN A 67 -7.56 -13.90 -1.13
N ILE A 68 -8.14 -13.05 -0.28
CA ILE A 68 -7.57 -12.66 1.01
C ILE A 68 -7.12 -13.84 1.88
N GLY A 69 -7.95 -14.88 2.00
CA GLY A 69 -7.60 -16.07 2.77
C GLY A 69 -6.41 -16.83 2.19
N ARG A 70 -6.39 -17.00 0.85
CA ARG A 70 -5.28 -17.64 0.13
C ARG A 70 -4.00 -16.83 0.24
N ASP A 71 -4.09 -15.51 0.10
CA ASP A 71 -2.92 -14.63 0.16
C ASP A 71 -2.29 -14.66 1.55
N TYR A 72 -3.10 -14.63 2.62
CA TYR A 72 -2.58 -14.81 3.98
C TYR A 72 -1.92 -16.17 4.19
N GLU A 73 -2.51 -17.24 3.66
CA GLU A 73 -1.94 -18.57 3.80
C GLU A 73 -0.59 -18.67 3.06
N ASN A 74 -0.51 -18.16 1.83
CA ASN A 74 0.74 -18.06 1.10
C ASN A 74 1.81 -17.31 1.89
N MET A 75 1.45 -16.17 2.49
CA MET A 75 2.38 -15.38 3.30
C MET A 75 2.80 -16.12 4.58
N ARG A 76 1.90 -16.89 5.23
CA ARG A 76 2.26 -17.73 6.38
C ARG A 76 3.25 -18.81 6.01
N LEU A 77 3.04 -19.48 4.87
CA LEU A 77 3.91 -20.54 4.38
C LEU A 77 5.34 -20.05 4.13
N LEU A 78 5.53 -18.77 3.74
CA LEU A 78 6.87 -18.18 3.58
C LEU A 78 7.70 -18.20 4.88
N TYR A 79 7.05 -18.19 6.04
CA TYR A 79 7.71 -18.15 7.35
C TYR A 79 7.57 -19.45 8.13
N ALA A 80 6.90 -20.47 7.58
CA ALA A 80 6.56 -21.70 8.30
C ALA A 80 7.80 -22.53 8.71
N ASN A 81 8.90 -22.43 7.95
CA ASN A 81 10.14 -23.17 8.20
C ASN A 81 11.08 -22.45 9.17
N GLU A 82 10.76 -21.23 9.60
CA GLU A 82 11.60 -20.43 10.49
C GLU A 82 11.18 -20.67 11.96
N PRO A 83 11.94 -21.44 12.75
CA PRO A 83 11.50 -21.90 14.07
C PRO A 83 11.33 -20.77 15.10
N ASP A 84 12.08 -19.68 14.90
CA ASP A 84 12.03 -18.50 15.76
C ASP A 84 10.88 -17.55 15.41
N LEU A 85 10.27 -17.71 14.23
CA LEU A 85 9.18 -16.86 13.76
C LEU A 85 7.83 -17.52 14.04
N GLN A 86 6.95 -16.78 14.71
CA GLN A 86 5.63 -17.24 15.05
C GLN A 86 4.58 -16.29 14.49
N TYR A 87 3.64 -16.84 13.72
CA TYR A 87 2.43 -16.12 13.34
C TYR A 87 1.68 -15.65 14.59
N TYR A 88 1.30 -14.37 14.60
CA TYR A 88 0.62 -13.75 15.74
C TYR A 88 -0.77 -13.22 15.37
N ASN A 89 -0.90 -12.45 14.28
CA ASN A 89 -2.19 -11.88 13.86
C ASN A 89 -2.18 -11.43 12.39
N ASN A 90 -3.34 -11.00 11.88
CA ASN A 90 -3.53 -10.42 10.57
C ASN A 90 -4.23 -9.06 10.68
N VAL A 91 -3.81 -8.09 9.87
CA VAL A 91 -4.52 -6.80 9.72
C VAL A 91 -4.80 -6.56 8.25
N THR A 92 -6.03 -6.21 7.91
CA THR A 92 -6.40 -5.84 6.55
C THR A 92 -6.99 -4.44 6.55
N THR A 93 -6.52 -3.59 5.63
CA THR A 93 -7.05 -2.23 5.46
C THR A 93 -7.48 -2.03 4.02
N GLN A 94 -8.72 -1.56 3.82
CA GLN A 94 -9.19 -1.16 2.50
C GLN A 94 -8.41 0.07 2.01
N THR A 95 -8.13 0.12 0.71
CA THR A 95 -7.32 1.17 0.11
C THR A 95 -7.69 1.38 -1.36
N ILE A 96 -7.44 2.59 -1.84
CA ILE A 96 -7.55 2.92 -3.27
C ILE A 96 -6.38 2.30 -4.04
N CYS A 97 -5.18 2.30 -3.43
CA CYS A 97 -3.96 1.73 -3.98
C CYS A 97 -3.10 1.19 -2.82
N PRO A 98 -2.86 -0.13 -2.74
CA PRO A 98 -2.06 -0.73 -1.67
C PRO A 98 -0.64 -0.18 -1.62
N GLU A 99 -0.03 0.05 -2.77
CA GLU A 99 1.32 0.56 -2.88
C GLU A 99 1.46 1.99 -2.31
N THR A 100 0.50 2.87 -2.60
CA THR A 100 0.49 4.23 -2.05
C THR A 100 0.29 4.21 -0.53
N LEU A 101 -0.59 3.33 -0.02
CA LEU A 101 -0.79 3.16 1.42
C LEU A 101 0.45 2.62 2.12
N ARG A 102 1.11 1.61 1.54
CA ARG A 102 2.38 1.07 2.03
C ARG A 102 3.46 2.15 2.09
N ARG A 103 3.65 2.95 1.03
CA ARG A 103 4.62 4.07 1.03
C ARG A 103 4.29 5.13 2.07
N SER A 104 3.00 5.41 2.27
CA SER A 104 2.56 6.34 3.32
C SER A 104 2.87 5.79 4.71
N ALA A 105 2.70 4.47 4.91
CA ALA A 105 3.08 3.79 6.14
C ALA A 105 4.59 3.81 6.37
N MET A 106 5.41 3.54 5.34
CA MET A 106 6.87 3.65 5.41
C MET A 106 7.32 5.06 5.83
N THR A 107 6.69 6.08 5.27
CA THR A 107 6.99 7.48 5.61
C THR A 107 6.64 7.79 7.07
N TYR A 108 5.51 7.28 7.56
CA TYR A 108 5.08 7.51 8.94
C TYR A 108 5.93 6.73 9.96
N PHE A 109 6.27 5.48 9.63
CA PHE A 109 7.06 4.57 10.44
C PHE A 109 8.53 4.56 10.00
N SER A 110 9.07 5.72 9.60
CA SER A 110 10.43 5.86 9.09
C SER A 110 11.50 5.51 10.13
N ASN A 111 11.15 5.57 11.41
CA ASN A 111 12.06 5.29 12.52
C ASN A 111 12.27 3.79 12.75
N PHE A 112 11.46 2.94 12.11
CA PHE A 112 11.57 1.49 12.22
C PHE A 112 12.42 0.92 11.09
N LYS A 113 12.87 -0.33 11.27
CA LYS A 113 13.69 -1.01 10.29
C LYS A 113 12.79 -1.58 9.18
N TRP A 114 13.12 -1.24 7.94
CA TRP A 114 12.44 -1.74 6.75
C TRP A 114 13.41 -2.59 5.91
N ASN A 115 12.88 -3.59 5.21
CA ASN A 115 13.65 -4.27 4.19
C ASN A 115 13.80 -3.38 2.94
N THR A 116 14.65 -3.81 1.99
CA THR A 116 14.95 -3.09 0.75
C THR A 116 13.71 -2.83 -0.10
N ASP A 117 12.77 -3.78 -0.14
CA ASP A 117 11.55 -3.67 -0.92
C ASP A 117 10.48 -2.81 -0.20
N GLY A 118 10.70 -2.52 1.09
CA GLY A 118 9.82 -1.72 1.94
C GLY A 118 8.48 -2.38 2.27
N ASN A 119 8.35 -3.69 2.09
CA ASN A 119 7.14 -4.45 2.39
C ASN A 119 7.23 -5.14 3.76
N ILE A 120 8.41 -5.23 4.36
CA ILE A 120 8.63 -5.82 5.68
C ILE A 120 9.13 -4.74 6.63
N MET A 121 8.44 -4.58 7.75
CA MET A 121 8.80 -3.67 8.84
C MET A 121 9.08 -4.47 10.11
N GLU A 122 10.21 -4.21 10.75
CA GLU A 122 10.58 -4.78 12.05
C GLU A 122 10.49 -3.71 13.15
N THR A 123 9.85 -4.05 14.27
CA THR A 123 9.73 -3.15 15.43
C THR A 123 10.01 -3.89 16.72
N PRO A 124 10.51 -3.23 17.78
CA PRO A 124 10.48 -3.80 19.13
C PRO A 124 9.04 -4.15 19.55
N ILE A 125 8.86 -5.22 20.32
CA ILE A 125 7.53 -5.65 20.80
C ILE A 125 6.85 -4.56 21.66
N SER A 126 7.63 -3.73 22.35
CA SER A 126 7.14 -2.67 23.24
C SER A 126 6.54 -1.46 22.52
N GLU A 127 6.94 -1.19 21.28
CA GLU A 127 6.68 0.10 20.63
C GLU A 127 5.43 0.12 19.75
N THR A 128 5.05 -1.01 19.17
CA THR A 128 3.86 -1.09 18.32
C THR A 128 3.14 -2.40 18.53
N ASN A 129 1.82 -2.40 18.33
CA ASN A 129 1.00 -3.60 18.22
C ASN A 129 0.12 -3.52 16.96
N GLU A 130 -0.56 -4.62 16.65
CA GLU A 130 -1.47 -4.75 15.51
C GLU A 130 -2.58 -3.71 15.51
N TRP A 131 -3.03 -3.26 16.70
CA TRP A 131 -4.12 -2.30 16.83
C TRP A 131 -3.65 -0.88 16.48
N ILE A 132 -2.48 -0.47 16.98
CA ILE A 132 -1.84 0.80 16.63
C ILE A 132 -1.56 0.83 15.12
N LEU A 133 -1.02 -0.26 14.57
CA LEU A 133 -0.75 -0.36 13.14
C LEU A 133 -2.04 -0.25 12.32
N SER A 134 -3.07 -1.02 12.68
CA SER A 134 -4.37 -1.01 12.01
C SER A 134 -5.01 0.37 12.03
N ASN A 135 -5.08 1.01 13.19
CA ASN A 135 -5.62 2.37 13.34
C ASN A 135 -4.87 3.38 12.47
N LYS A 136 -3.53 3.27 12.45
CA LYS A 136 -2.73 4.20 11.66
C LYS A 136 -2.91 3.99 10.16
N LEU A 137 -2.97 2.74 9.70
CA LEU A 137 -3.26 2.43 8.30
C LEU A 137 -4.64 2.97 7.89
N GLN A 138 -5.65 2.86 8.75
CA GLN A 138 -6.96 3.45 8.50
C GLN A 138 -6.92 4.98 8.43
N GLU A 139 -6.17 5.64 9.32
CA GLU A 139 -6.00 7.09 9.28
C GLU A 139 -5.32 7.56 7.98
N LEU A 140 -4.25 6.88 7.57
CA LEU A 140 -3.54 7.15 6.32
C LEU A 140 -4.45 6.94 5.11
N HIS A 141 -5.25 5.87 5.11
CA HIS A 141 -6.26 5.64 4.08
C HIS A 141 -7.27 6.79 4.01
N ARG A 142 -7.85 7.21 5.15
CA ARG A 142 -8.79 8.36 5.20
C ARG A 142 -8.16 9.63 4.64
N LYS A 143 -6.89 9.88 4.94
CA LYS A 143 -6.15 11.03 4.40
C LYS A 143 -6.00 10.95 2.87
N GLN A 144 -5.68 9.77 2.33
CA GLN A 144 -5.61 9.56 0.88
C GLN A 144 -6.96 9.80 0.19
N VAL A 145 -8.04 9.26 0.77
CA VAL A 145 -9.41 9.46 0.27
C VAL A 145 -9.77 10.95 0.29
N LYS A 146 -9.49 11.66 1.38
CA LYS A 146 -9.74 13.11 1.48
C LYS A 146 -8.97 13.90 0.41
N ASN A 147 -7.70 13.58 0.20
CA ASN A 147 -6.88 14.23 -0.83
C ASN A 147 -7.42 13.98 -2.24
N LEU A 148 -7.85 12.75 -2.54
CA LEU A 148 -8.51 12.43 -3.80
C LEU A 148 -9.77 13.27 -4.00
N PHE A 149 -10.65 13.33 -2.99
CA PHE A 149 -11.87 14.12 -3.07
C PHE A 149 -11.59 15.61 -3.29
N ASN A 150 -10.60 16.17 -2.59
CA ASN A 150 -10.20 17.56 -2.77
C ASN A 150 -9.66 17.82 -4.19
N TYR A 151 -8.89 16.89 -4.74
CA TYR A 151 -8.40 17.00 -6.12
C TYR A 151 -9.54 16.92 -7.15
N ILE A 152 -10.52 16.02 -6.96
CA ILE A 152 -11.71 15.95 -7.82
C ILE A 152 -12.50 17.26 -7.76
N LYS A 153 -12.65 17.86 -6.58
CA LYS A 153 -13.30 19.17 -6.42
C LYS A 153 -12.54 20.26 -7.17
N PHE A 154 -11.22 20.31 -7.01
CA PHE A 154 -10.36 21.25 -7.74
C PHE A 154 -10.52 21.12 -9.26
N LEU A 155 -10.49 19.89 -9.79
CA LEU A 155 -10.67 19.63 -11.22
C LEU A 155 -12.04 20.05 -11.78
N LYS A 156 -13.09 19.99 -10.95
CA LYS A 156 -14.42 20.46 -11.34
C LYS A 156 -14.46 21.99 -11.41
N LEU A 157 -13.90 22.65 -10.39
CA LEU A 157 -13.84 24.12 -10.32
C LEU A 157 -12.90 24.74 -11.35
N SER A 158 -11.86 24.02 -11.80
CA SER A 158 -10.91 24.48 -12.81
C SER A 158 -11.36 24.25 -14.26
N LYS A 159 -12.54 23.67 -14.46
CA LYS A 159 -13.14 23.44 -15.78
C LYS A 159 -14.32 24.39 -16.08
N GLU A 160 -14.68 25.24 -15.13
CA GLU A 160 -15.52 26.43 -15.30
C GLU A 160 -14.62 27.66 -15.53
#